data_AF-A0A0F5R6Y6-F1
#
_entry.id   AF-A0A0F5R6Y6-F1
#
_cell.length_a   1.000
_cell.length_b   1.000
_cell.length_c   1.000
_cell.angle_alpha   90.00
_cell.angle_beta   90.00
_cell.angle_gamma   90.00
#
_symmetry.space_group_name_H-M   'P 1'
#
loop_
_entity.id
_entity.type
_entity.pdbx_description
1 polymer ?
#
loop_
_entity_poly.entity_id
_entity_poly.type
_entity_poly.pdbx_seq_one_letter_code
_entity_poly.pdbx_strand_id
1 'polypeptide(L)'
;MRKTIILLAAATLGITSGCGEGQHSVSSSPGIRSISTAEQGDSGKLADGVAVSRSLRFGQVNEAPYGSFSEKGQLGAFDKAIRSATKIEGILDVAQPDYDVVITEDGKRTEIHLWLRPDSKQGMYTYVSDTGTGYTLTETSTRRLCDLIWGLKYGADQAAANGDLVNAHGIVSNRDKWETFKSNVEAGIPAELQVVQYTIEGDPIFDNLSFDGKTIMHKHDTTHDAYGTPRTSFDFCRSIKENKKDNGTEYLLGSCGEGNGENGMFNLYLENP
;
A
#
# COMPACT_ATOMS: atom_id res chain seq x y z
N MET A 1 -4.94 -0.42 51.47
CA MET A 1 -3.76 -0.20 52.33
C MET A 1 -3.06 -1.52 52.62
N ARG A 2 -1.88 -1.74 52.03
CA ARG A 2 -0.72 -2.40 52.65
C ARG A 2 0.44 -2.22 51.68
N LYS A 3 1.35 -1.33 52.08
CA LYS A 3 2.60 -0.98 51.39
C LYS A 3 3.62 -2.06 51.73
N THR A 4 4.30 -2.60 50.73
CA THR A 4 5.56 -3.32 50.96
C THR A 4 6.64 -2.60 50.15
N ILE A 5 7.48 -1.88 50.89
CA ILE A 5 8.70 -1.22 50.43
C ILE A 5 9.82 -2.24 50.66
N ILE A 6 10.60 -2.56 49.64
CA ILE A 6 11.92 -3.20 49.83
C ILE A 6 12.97 -2.29 49.21
N LEU A 7 13.90 -1.87 50.05
CA LEU A 7 15.03 -0.99 49.79
C LEU A 7 16.21 -1.77 49.18
N LEU A 8 16.87 -1.10 48.24
CA LEU A 8 18.28 -1.13 47.81
C LEU A 8 19.25 -2.20 48.35
N ALA A 9 20.03 -2.76 47.42
CA ALA A 9 21.49 -2.86 47.59
C ALA A 9 22.19 -2.57 46.25
N ALA A 10 22.93 -1.46 46.21
CA ALA A 10 23.87 -1.13 45.14
C ALA A 10 25.22 -1.75 45.47
N ALA A 11 25.87 -2.38 44.48
CA ALA A 11 27.28 -2.76 44.52
C ALA A 11 27.94 -2.33 43.21
N THR A 12 28.77 -1.30 43.31
CA THR A 12 29.73 -0.86 42.29
C THR A 12 31.09 -1.50 42.57
N LEU A 13 31.78 -1.93 41.51
CA LEU A 13 33.20 -1.70 41.16
C LEU A 13 33.74 -2.86 40.31
N GLY A 14 34.50 -2.51 39.26
CA GLY A 14 35.46 -3.42 38.64
C GLY A 14 35.70 -3.18 37.16
N ILE A 15 36.35 -2.08 36.79
CA ILE A 15 36.98 -1.93 35.47
C ILE A 15 38.34 -2.63 35.56
N THR A 16 38.57 -3.62 34.70
CA THR A 16 39.93 -4.05 34.35
C THR A 16 40.06 -4.17 32.84
N SER A 17 40.94 -3.33 32.30
CA SER A 17 41.52 -3.36 30.98
C SER A 17 42.30 -4.65 30.73
N GLY A 18 42.17 -5.21 29.53
CA GLY A 18 42.99 -6.33 29.06
C GLY A 18 43.10 -6.31 27.54
N CYS A 19 44.16 -5.67 27.03
CA CYS A 19 44.65 -5.86 25.67
C CYS A 19 45.48 -7.15 25.62
N GLY A 20 45.29 -7.95 24.56
CA GLY A 20 46.13 -9.10 24.26
C GLY A 20 46.22 -9.32 22.75
N GLU A 21 47.36 -8.97 22.18
CA GLU A 21 47.82 -9.36 20.85
C GLU A 21 48.49 -10.73 20.88
N GLY A 22 48.29 -11.52 19.82
CA GLY A 22 49.02 -12.75 19.54
C GLY A 22 48.73 -13.23 18.11
N GLN A 23 49.68 -13.00 17.20
CA GLN A 23 49.65 -13.30 15.77
C GLN A 23 49.90 -14.79 15.45
N HIS A 24 49.49 -15.21 14.25
CA HIS A 24 50.13 -16.08 13.24
C HIS A 24 49.01 -16.65 12.33
N SER A 25 49.04 -16.73 11.00
CA SER A 25 50.00 -16.36 9.96
C SER A 25 49.31 -16.45 8.58
N VAL A 26 49.77 -15.57 7.68
CA VAL A 26 49.60 -15.37 6.23
C VAL A 26 49.36 -16.61 5.34
N SER A 27 48.48 -16.47 4.34
CA SER A 27 48.74 -16.92 2.96
C SER A 27 48.08 -15.98 1.92
N SER A 28 48.92 -15.53 1.00
CA SER A 28 48.75 -14.65 -0.19
C SER A 28 47.75 -15.18 -1.24
N SER A 29 47.12 -14.40 -2.13
CA SER A 29 47.66 -13.48 -3.16
C SER A 29 46.48 -12.86 -4.00
N PRO A 30 46.66 -12.06 -5.08
CA PRO A 30 46.79 -10.59 -5.07
C PRO A 30 45.79 -9.81 -5.99
N GLY A 31 45.72 -8.48 -5.79
CA GLY A 31 45.29 -7.47 -6.78
C GLY A 31 43.77 -7.28 -6.89
N ILE A 32 43.21 -6.10 -6.63
CA ILE A 32 43.23 -4.94 -7.53
C ILE A 32 43.11 -3.66 -6.69
N ARG A 33 44.01 -2.70 -6.94
CA ARG A 33 43.79 -1.29 -6.61
C ARG A 33 42.83 -0.70 -7.64
N SER A 34 41.66 -0.25 -7.21
CA SER A 34 40.92 0.77 -7.95
C SER A 34 40.91 2.05 -7.13
N ILE A 35 41.36 3.10 -7.81
CA ILE A 35 41.53 4.46 -7.36
C ILE A 35 40.16 5.05 -7.02
N SER A 36 40.14 5.83 -5.94
CA SER A 36 39.04 6.73 -5.63
C SER A 36 38.82 7.72 -6.76
N THR A 37 37.63 7.72 -7.31
CA THR A 37 37.03 8.95 -7.81
C THR A 37 35.66 9.03 -7.18
N ALA A 38 35.56 9.84 -6.13
CA ALA A 38 34.27 10.33 -5.67
C ALA A 38 33.76 11.25 -6.78
N GLU A 39 32.96 10.71 -7.69
CA GLU A 39 32.09 11.53 -8.50
C GLU A 39 30.96 12.00 -7.58
N GLN A 40 31.02 13.28 -7.24
CA GLN A 40 29.89 14.03 -6.72
C GLN A 40 28.74 13.85 -7.70
N GLY A 41 27.77 13.01 -7.32
CA GLY A 41 26.49 12.95 -7.98
C GLY A 41 25.81 14.30 -7.86
N ASP A 42 25.65 14.96 -9.00
CA ASP A 42 24.62 15.94 -9.24
C ASP A 42 23.33 15.47 -8.54
N SER A 43 22.86 16.24 -7.56
CA SER A 43 21.52 16.04 -6.99
C SER A 43 20.53 16.46 -8.07
N GLY A 44 20.40 15.60 -9.08
CA GLY A 44 19.55 15.81 -10.23
C GLY A 44 18.15 16.11 -9.72
N LYS A 45 17.67 17.32 -10.05
CA LYS A 45 16.31 17.75 -9.75
C LYS A 45 15.36 16.64 -10.21
N LEU A 46 14.59 16.07 -9.28
CA LEU A 46 13.58 15.07 -9.63
C LEU A 46 12.67 15.65 -10.73
N ALA A 47 12.44 14.86 -11.78
CA ALA A 47 11.61 15.31 -12.89
C ALA A 47 10.17 15.57 -12.40
N ASP A 48 9.57 16.65 -12.91
CA ASP A 48 8.20 16.97 -12.58
C ASP A 48 7.27 15.87 -13.08
N GLY A 49 6.31 15.48 -12.25
CA GLY A 49 5.45 14.34 -12.55
C GLY A 49 4.46 14.04 -11.44
N VAL A 50 3.44 13.26 -11.78
CA VAL A 50 2.49 12.71 -10.81
C VAL A 50 2.52 11.19 -10.92
N ALA A 51 2.75 10.51 -9.80
CA ALA A 51 2.51 9.08 -9.67
C ALA A 51 1.24 8.85 -8.86
N VAL A 52 0.41 7.91 -9.32
CA VAL A 52 -0.82 7.50 -8.65
C VAL A 52 -0.68 6.02 -8.33
N SER A 53 -0.96 5.64 -7.09
CA SER A 53 -1.01 4.26 -6.62
C SER A 53 -2.38 3.98 -6.02
N ARG A 54 -2.79 2.72 -5.96
CA ARG A 54 -3.95 2.28 -5.16
C ARG A 54 -3.57 2.35 -3.68
N SER A 55 -4.38 3.01 -2.86
CA SER A 55 -4.04 3.17 -1.44
C SER A 55 -4.39 1.93 -0.62
N LEU A 56 -3.44 1.49 0.22
CA LEU A 56 -3.60 0.30 1.08
C LEU A 56 -3.73 0.62 2.57
N ARG A 57 -3.40 1.85 2.98
CA ARG A 57 -3.50 2.33 4.36
C ARG A 57 -3.38 3.86 4.42
N PHE A 58 -3.65 4.42 5.60
CA PHE A 58 -3.36 5.81 5.91
C PHE A 58 -1.89 6.02 6.30
N GLY A 59 -1.42 7.27 6.17
CA GLY A 59 -0.15 7.76 6.69
C GLY A 59 1.08 7.37 5.87
N GLN A 60 0.91 6.58 4.80
CA GLN A 60 2.00 6.17 3.92
C GLN A 60 1.50 6.00 2.48
N VAL A 61 2.39 6.28 1.53
CA VAL A 61 2.14 6.05 0.10
C VAL A 61 2.45 4.60 -0.26
N ASN A 62 1.59 3.97 -1.05
CA ASN A 62 1.93 2.75 -1.77
C ASN A 62 2.95 3.04 -2.88
N GLU A 63 4.14 2.45 -2.79
CA GLU A 63 5.25 2.68 -3.73
C GLU A 63 5.08 1.97 -5.08
N ALA A 64 4.03 1.17 -5.27
CA ALA A 64 3.69 0.48 -6.51
C ALA A 64 2.73 1.31 -7.37
N PRO A 65 3.22 2.07 -8.38
CA PRO A 65 2.39 3.01 -9.11
C PRO A 65 1.39 2.28 -10.00
N TYR A 66 0.12 2.62 -9.84
CA TYR A 66 -0.96 2.26 -10.74
C TYR A 66 -0.79 2.94 -12.10
N GLY A 67 -0.35 4.21 -12.10
CA GLY A 67 0.03 4.93 -13.30
C GLY A 67 0.77 6.23 -12.98
N SER A 68 1.22 6.91 -14.02
CA SER A 68 1.93 8.18 -13.88
C SER A 68 1.58 9.15 -15.01
N PHE A 69 1.76 10.44 -14.74
CA PHE A 69 1.50 11.54 -15.66
C PHE A 69 2.71 12.48 -15.68
N SER A 70 3.08 12.93 -16.88
CA SER A 70 4.19 13.88 -17.08
C SER A 70 3.80 15.05 -18.00
N GLU A 71 2.64 14.98 -18.66
CA GLU A 71 2.20 16.04 -19.56
C GLU A 71 1.73 17.27 -18.78
N LYS A 72 2.21 18.45 -19.18
CA LYS A 72 1.90 19.73 -18.51
C LYS A 72 0.41 19.95 -18.22
N GLY A 73 -0.47 19.56 -19.16
CA GLY A 73 -1.91 19.70 -18.99
C GLY A 73 -2.51 18.75 -17.94
N GLN A 74 -1.92 17.56 -17.76
CA GLN A 74 -2.30 16.60 -16.73
C GLN A 74 -1.77 17.05 -15.37
N LEU A 75 -0.50 17.47 -15.29
CA LEU A 75 0.09 18.01 -14.05
C LEU A 75 -0.70 19.21 -13.52
N GLY A 76 -1.07 20.13 -14.41
CA GLY A 76 -1.90 21.28 -14.06
C GLY A 76 -3.30 20.92 -13.54
N ALA A 77 -3.83 19.73 -13.85
CA ALA A 77 -5.09 19.27 -13.28
C ALA A 77 -4.96 18.92 -11.79
N PHE A 78 -3.87 18.26 -11.39
CA PHE A 78 -3.58 17.95 -9.98
C PHE A 78 -3.27 19.20 -9.17
N ASP A 79 -2.45 20.11 -9.70
CA ASP A 79 -2.16 21.40 -9.05
C ASP A 79 -3.46 22.21 -8.83
N LYS A 80 -4.28 22.34 -9.87
CA LYS A 80 -5.57 23.03 -9.77
C LYS A 80 -6.50 22.36 -8.75
N ALA A 81 -6.53 21.03 -8.70
CA ALA A 81 -7.35 20.30 -7.74
C ALA A 81 -6.99 20.65 -6.29
N ILE A 82 -5.69 20.69 -5.97
CA ILE A 82 -5.20 21.04 -4.63
C ILE A 82 -5.46 22.51 -4.31
N ARG A 83 -5.09 23.44 -5.19
CA ARG A 83 -5.21 24.89 -4.94
C ARG A 83 -6.64 25.40 -4.81
N SER A 84 -7.58 24.74 -5.51
CA SER A 84 -9.00 25.13 -5.50
C SER A 84 -9.83 24.40 -4.44
N ALA A 85 -9.25 23.44 -3.72
CA ALA A 85 -9.97 22.68 -2.71
C ALA A 85 -10.28 23.53 -1.48
N THR A 86 -11.44 23.26 -0.88
CA THR A 86 -11.86 23.93 0.35
C THR A 86 -11.57 23.01 1.53
N LYS A 87 -10.98 23.55 2.60
CA LYS A 87 -10.71 22.80 3.82
C LYS A 87 -12.03 22.30 4.43
N ILE A 88 -12.03 21.05 4.90
CA ILE A 88 -13.12 20.50 5.70
C ILE A 88 -12.89 20.91 7.15
N GLU A 89 -13.91 21.52 7.77
CA GLU A 89 -13.85 21.90 9.18
C GLU A 89 -14.06 20.69 10.10
N GLY A 90 -13.31 20.64 11.21
CA GLY A 90 -13.31 19.51 12.15
C GLY A 90 -12.19 18.50 11.89
N ILE A 91 -12.21 17.40 12.66
CA ILE A 91 -11.31 16.26 12.46
C ILE A 91 -12.01 15.27 11.52
N LEU A 92 -11.32 14.88 10.46
CA LEU A 92 -11.86 13.97 9.46
C LEU A 92 -11.85 12.52 9.99
N ASP A 93 -13.01 11.87 9.99
CA ASP A 93 -13.19 10.45 10.26
C ASP A 93 -13.86 9.79 9.05
N VAL A 94 -13.07 9.10 8.22
CA VAL A 94 -13.48 8.61 6.91
C VAL A 94 -12.90 7.22 6.63
N ALA A 95 -13.55 6.50 5.71
CA ALA A 95 -13.06 5.21 5.22
C ALA A 95 -11.68 5.34 4.52
N GLN A 96 -10.99 4.21 4.36
CA GLN A 96 -9.69 4.16 3.69
C GLN A 96 -9.71 4.86 2.30
N PRO A 97 -8.65 5.61 1.95
CA PRO A 97 -8.51 6.25 0.64
C PRO A 97 -8.58 5.29 -0.55
N ASP A 98 -8.89 5.86 -1.71
CA ASP A 98 -8.91 5.14 -2.98
C ASP A 98 -7.52 5.10 -3.62
N TYR A 99 -6.80 6.23 -3.56
CA TYR A 99 -5.50 6.40 -4.18
C TYR A 99 -4.51 7.12 -3.27
N ASP A 100 -3.23 6.82 -3.47
CA ASP A 100 -2.14 7.67 -3.03
C ASP A 100 -1.61 8.42 -4.25
N VAL A 101 -1.39 9.71 -4.11
CA VAL A 101 -0.87 10.55 -5.20
C VAL A 101 0.39 11.26 -4.74
N VAL A 102 1.47 11.04 -5.49
CA VAL A 102 2.75 11.70 -5.31
C VAL A 102 2.95 12.69 -6.43
N ILE A 103 2.98 13.97 -6.09
CA ILE A 103 3.22 15.08 -7.02
C ILE A 103 4.63 15.58 -6.79
N THR A 104 5.45 15.53 -7.82
CA THR A 104 6.78 16.14 -7.84
C THR A 104 6.71 17.36 -8.74
N GLU A 105 6.99 18.54 -8.19
CA GLU A 105 7.05 19.79 -8.92
C GLU A 105 8.21 20.63 -8.38
N ASP A 106 9.10 21.06 -9.26
CA ASP A 106 10.28 21.85 -8.91
C ASP A 106 11.18 21.19 -7.85
N GLY A 107 11.26 19.85 -7.86
CA GLY A 107 11.99 19.06 -6.88
C GLY A 107 11.31 18.96 -5.51
N LYS A 108 10.13 19.56 -5.33
CA LYS A 108 9.30 19.40 -4.14
C LYS A 108 8.33 18.23 -4.33
N ARG A 109 8.31 17.33 -3.35
CA ARG A 109 7.37 16.21 -3.27
C ARG A 109 6.17 16.60 -2.41
N THR A 110 4.96 16.37 -2.92
CA THR A 110 3.69 16.48 -2.18
C THR A 110 2.98 15.14 -2.26
N GLU A 111 2.53 14.64 -1.12
CA GLU A 111 1.90 13.32 -1.00
C GLU A 111 0.50 13.49 -0.42
N ILE A 112 -0.50 12.97 -1.12
CA ILE A 112 -1.90 13.02 -0.68
C ILE A 112 -2.55 11.64 -0.73
N HIS A 113 -3.45 11.41 0.21
CA HIS A 113 -4.48 10.37 0.08
C HIS A 113 -5.69 10.98 -0.62
N LEU A 114 -6.23 10.29 -1.62
CA LEU A 114 -7.28 10.80 -2.49
C LEU A 114 -8.48 9.84 -2.52
N TRP A 115 -9.68 10.40 -2.39
CA TRP A 115 -10.95 9.69 -2.54
C TRP A 115 -11.67 10.19 -3.78
N LEU A 116 -11.96 9.28 -4.68
CA LEU A 116 -12.74 9.49 -5.90
C LEU A 116 -13.81 8.42 -5.96
N ARG A 117 -14.99 8.72 -5.42
CA ARG A 117 -16.11 7.78 -5.37
C ARG A 117 -16.98 7.90 -6.62
N PRO A 118 -17.41 6.79 -7.23
CA PRO A 118 -18.24 6.80 -8.43
C PRO A 118 -19.64 7.42 -8.21
N ASP A 119 -20.14 7.38 -6.98
CA ASP A 119 -21.45 7.91 -6.56
C ASP A 119 -21.39 9.34 -6.02
N SER A 120 -20.21 9.97 -5.99
CA SER A 120 -20.02 11.34 -5.51
C SER A 120 -19.66 12.30 -6.64
N LYS A 121 -20.22 13.52 -6.59
CA LYS A 121 -19.81 14.62 -7.47
C LYS A 121 -18.52 15.30 -7.03
N GLN A 122 -18.12 15.12 -5.78
CA GLN A 122 -16.95 15.74 -5.18
C GLN A 122 -16.05 14.69 -4.55
N GLY A 123 -14.78 14.71 -4.95
CA GLY A 123 -13.73 13.98 -4.28
C GLY A 123 -13.23 14.76 -3.07
N MET A 124 -12.35 14.13 -2.32
CA MET A 124 -11.63 14.77 -1.23
C MET A 124 -10.20 14.25 -1.18
N TYR A 125 -9.32 15.00 -0.52
CA TYR A 125 -7.98 14.52 -0.20
C TYR A 125 -7.57 14.91 1.21
N THR A 126 -6.56 14.23 1.73
CA THR A 126 -5.78 14.61 2.91
C THR A 126 -4.30 14.60 2.52
N TYR A 127 -3.44 15.30 3.25
CA TYR A 127 -2.00 15.08 3.11
C TYR A 127 -1.63 13.77 3.81
N VAL A 128 -0.70 13.00 3.25
CA VAL A 128 -0.23 11.75 3.88
C VAL A 128 0.37 12.03 5.27
N SER A 129 1.00 13.20 5.44
CA SER A 129 1.57 13.66 6.72
C SER A 129 0.55 14.24 7.71
N ASP A 130 -0.68 14.52 7.29
CA ASP A 130 -1.75 15.07 8.11
C ASP A 130 -3.12 14.51 7.67
N THR A 131 -3.39 13.28 8.09
CA THR A 131 -4.62 12.56 7.73
C THR A 131 -5.85 13.07 8.48
N GLY A 132 -5.67 13.91 9.51
CA GLY A 132 -6.77 14.50 10.27
C GLY A 132 -7.42 15.70 9.58
N THR A 133 -6.72 16.32 8.61
CA THR A 133 -7.20 17.48 7.87
C THR A 133 -7.62 17.11 6.45
N GLY A 134 -8.93 17.17 6.19
CA GLY A 134 -9.51 16.94 4.87
C GLY A 134 -9.68 18.20 4.02
N TYR A 135 -9.72 18.01 2.71
CA TYR A 135 -9.99 19.04 1.73
C TYR A 135 -10.97 18.51 0.68
N THR A 136 -12.07 19.23 0.46
CA THR A 136 -13.07 18.91 -0.56
C THR A 136 -12.66 19.49 -1.90
N LEU A 137 -12.60 18.64 -2.93
CA LEU A 137 -12.34 19.06 -4.30
C LEU A 137 -13.57 19.76 -4.91
N THR A 138 -13.32 20.64 -5.88
CA THR A 138 -14.41 21.15 -6.73
C THR A 138 -14.95 20.02 -7.62
N GLU A 139 -16.22 20.09 -8.04
CA GLU A 139 -16.79 19.09 -8.98
C GLU A 139 -15.99 19.00 -10.28
N THR A 140 -15.52 20.14 -10.80
CA THR A 140 -14.72 20.20 -12.04
C THR A 140 -13.36 19.53 -11.87
N SER A 141 -12.68 19.79 -10.75
CA SER A 141 -11.40 19.12 -10.44
C SER A 141 -11.61 17.63 -10.23
N THR A 142 -12.67 17.24 -9.50
CA THR A 142 -13.03 15.83 -9.27
C THR A 142 -13.21 15.09 -10.58
N ARG A 143 -14.09 15.59 -11.47
CA ARG A 143 -14.33 14.99 -12.78
C ARG A 143 -13.05 14.84 -13.57
N ARG A 144 -12.20 15.88 -13.57
CA ARG A 144 -10.94 15.85 -14.30
C ARG A 144 -9.96 14.80 -13.76
N LEU A 145 -9.88 14.62 -12.44
CA LEU A 145 -9.04 13.58 -11.84
C LEU A 145 -9.61 12.17 -12.11
N CYS A 146 -10.94 12.01 -12.06
CA CYS A 146 -11.60 10.77 -12.47
C CYS A 146 -11.26 10.40 -13.92
N ASP A 147 -11.41 11.33 -14.87
CA ASP A 147 -11.09 11.10 -16.29
C ASP A 147 -9.64 10.64 -16.49
N LEU A 148 -8.70 11.22 -15.74
CA LEU A 148 -7.27 10.88 -15.84
C LEU A 148 -6.99 9.51 -15.21
N ILE A 149 -7.40 9.29 -13.96
CA ILE A 149 -7.03 8.12 -13.17
C ILE A 149 -7.81 6.88 -13.64
N TRP A 150 -9.10 6.99 -13.94
CA TRP A 150 -9.91 5.88 -14.44
C TRP A 150 -9.67 5.60 -15.93
N GLY A 151 -8.99 6.50 -16.64
CA GLY A 151 -8.51 6.27 -18.00
C GLY A 151 -7.19 5.49 -18.08
N LEU A 152 -6.53 5.23 -16.94
CA LEU A 152 -5.31 4.44 -16.90
C LEU A 152 -5.61 2.97 -17.20
N LYS A 153 -4.68 2.32 -17.91
CA LYS A 153 -4.70 0.87 -18.11
C LYS A 153 -3.72 0.22 -17.15
N TYR A 154 -4.14 -0.89 -16.55
CA TYR A 154 -3.37 -1.62 -15.56
C TYR A 154 -3.44 -3.12 -15.82
N GLY A 155 -2.61 -3.57 -16.75
CA GLY A 155 -2.58 -4.96 -17.20
C GLY A 155 -1.87 -5.89 -16.23
N ALA A 156 -2.10 -7.19 -16.40
CA ALA A 156 -1.57 -8.25 -15.53
C ALA A 156 -0.04 -8.20 -15.39
N ASP A 157 0.69 -7.87 -16.45
CA ASP A 157 2.15 -7.75 -16.42
C ASP A 157 2.62 -6.62 -15.51
N GLN A 158 1.94 -5.46 -15.55
CA GLN A 158 2.25 -4.33 -14.68
C GLN A 158 1.88 -4.65 -13.22
N ALA A 159 0.72 -5.26 -12.99
CA ALA A 159 0.31 -5.71 -11.66
C ALA A 159 1.33 -6.70 -11.06
N ALA A 160 1.78 -7.66 -11.85
CA ALA A 160 2.80 -8.61 -11.44
C ALA A 160 4.15 -7.92 -11.15
N ALA A 161 4.58 -6.98 -11.99
CA ALA A 161 5.80 -6.21 -11.77
C ALA A 161 5.73 -5.32 -10.51
N ASN A 162 4.53 -4.85 -10.18
CA ASN A 162 4.25 -4.09 -8.95
C ASN A 162 4.20 -4.96 -7.68
N GLY A 163 4.31 -6.28 -7.82
CA GLY A 163 4.28 -7.19 -6.68
C GLY A 163 2.87 -7.53 -6.19
N ASP A 164 1.83 -7.25 -6.99
CA ASP A 164 0.47 -7.65 -6.68
C ASP A 164 0.30 -9.17 -6.81
N LEU A 165 -0.61 -9.75 -6.04
CA LEU A 165 -1.10 -11.10 -6.34
C LEU A 165 -2.04 -11.02 -7.54
N VAL A 166 -1.58 -11.51 -8.68
CA VAL A 166 -2.37 -11.51 -9.91
C VAL A 166 -3.03 -12.85 -10.10
N ASN A 167 -4.33 -12.86 -10.38
CA ASN A 167 -5.05 -14.02 -10.90
C ASN A 167 -5.80 -13.63 -12.19
N ALA A 168 -5.15 -13.84 -13.32
CA ALA A 168 -5.72 -13.57 -14.65
C ALA A 168 -6.28 -14.88 -15.23
N HIS A 169 -7.56 -15.16 -14.94
CA HIS A 169 -8.26 -16.35 -15.45
C HIS A 169 -7.56 -17.67 -15.12
N GLY A 170 -7.07 -17.81 -13.89
CA GLY A 170 -6.34 -19.00 -13.41
C GLY A 170 -4.83 -18.93 -13.59
N ILE A 171 -4.32 -17.96 -14.38
CA ILE A 171 -2.88 -17.71 -14.48
C ILE A 171 -2.48 -16.82 -13.29
N VAL A 172 -1.77 -17.44 -12.34
CA VAL A 172 -1.37 -16.78 -11.08
C VAL A 172 0.08 -16.30 -11.13
N SER A 173 0.32 -15.04 -10.76
CA SER A 173 1.66 -14.49 -10.51
C SER A 173 1.81 -14.03 -9.06
N ASN A 174 3.03 -14.03 -8.53
CA ASN A 174 3.36 -13.60 -7.16
C ASN A 174 2.57 -14.32 -6.06
N ARG A 175 2.37 -15.64 -6.20
CA ARG A 175 1.70 -16.47 -5.20
C ARG A 175 2.32 -16.35 -3.80
N ASP A 176 3.63 -16.14 -3.72
CA ASP A 176 4.37 -15.92 -2.47
C ASP A 176 3.84 -14.74 -1.64
N LYS A 177 3.23 -13.74 -2.29
CA LYS A 177 2.62 -12.59 -1.61
C LYS A 177 1.39 -12.99 -0.80
N TRP A 178 0.58 -13.92 -1.32
CA TRP A 178 -0.55 -14.50 -0.59
C TRP A 178 -0.06 -15.24 0.67
N GLU A 179 0.94 -16.11 0.50
CA GLU A 179 1.47 -16.90 1.63
C GLU A 179 2.09 -16.02 2.70
N THR A 180 2.80 -14.96 2.29
CA THR A 180 3.37 -13.96 3.21
C THR A 180 2.28 -13.22 3.97
N PHE A 181 1.24 -12.75 3.27
CA PHE A 181 0.11 -12.06 3.90
C PHE A 181 -0.59 -12.97 4.92
N LYS A 182 -0.89 -14.22 4.54
CA LYS A 182 -1.52 -15.20 5.43
C LYS A 182 -0.67 -15.47 6.68
N SER A 183 0.63 -15.69 6.51
CA SER A 183 1.55 -15.92 7.63
C SER A 183 1.61 -14.70 8.58
N ASN A 184 1.60 -13.48 8.04
CA ASN A 184 1.55 -12.28 8.85
C ASN A 184 0.23 -12.15 9.63
N VAL A 185 -0.89 -12.47 9.00
CA VAL A 185 -2.21 -12.51 9.68
C VAL A 185 -2.20 -13.50 10.85
N GLU A 186 -1.69 -14.72 10.63
CA GLU A 186 -1.58 -15.74 11.67
C GLU A 186 -0.65 -15.32 12.83
N ALA A 187 0.41 -14.58 12.51
CA ALA A 187 1.36 -14.04 13.48
C ALA A 187 0.89 -12.75 14.18
N GLY A 188 -0.25 -12.17 13.77
CA GLY A 188 -0.71 -10.88 14.28
C GLY A 188 0.16 -9.69 13.84
N ILE A 189 0.91 -9.84 12.75
CA ILE A 189 1.78 -8.81 12.19
C ILE A 189 0.99 -8.01 11.15
N PRO A 190 0.91 -6.66 11.27
CA PRO A 190 0.24 -5.85 10.27
C PRO A 190 0.77 -6.10 8.86
N ALA A 191 -0.12 -6.19 7.88
CA ALA A 191 0.24 -6.51 6.50
C ALA A 191 -0.80 -6.00 5.53
N GLU A 192 -0.38 -5.70 4.31
CA GLU A 192 -1.26 -5.38 3.19
C GLU A 192 -1.03 -6.31 2.01
N LEU A 193 -2.07 -6.51 1.21
CA LEU A 193 -2.00 -7.23 -0.05
C LEU A 193 -3.00 -6.62 -1.04
N GLN A 194 -2.53 -6.35 -2.26
CA GLN A 194 -3.41 -6.10 -3.40
C GLN A 194 -3.53 -7.39 -4.20
N VAL A 195 -4.75 -7.86 -4.36
CA VAL A 195 -5.10 -8.95 -5.28
C VAL A 195 -5.79 -8.33 -6.48
N VAL A 196 -5.35 -8.71 -7.68
CA VAL A 196 -5.90 -8.21 -8.94
C VAL A 196 -6.40 -9.37 -9.77
N GLN A 197 -7.69 -9.33 -10.06
CA GLN A 197 -8.37 -10.23 -10.99
C GLN A 197 -8.71 -9.47 -12.27
N TYR A 198 -8.99 -10.19 -13.35
CA TYR A 198 -9.27 -9.57 -14.64
C TYR A 198 -10.59 -10.08 -15.22
N THR A 199 -11.36 -9.19 -15.83
CA THR A 199 -12.51 -9.57 -16.66
C THR A 199 -12.03 -10.25 -17.95
N ILE A 200 -12.97 -10.82 -18.72
CA ILE A 200 -12.65 -11.45 -20.01
C ILE A 200 -12.13 -10.41 -21.00
N GLU A 201 -12.59 -9.16 -20.88
CA GLU A 201 -12.15 -7.99 -21.64
C GLU A 201 -10.78 -7.46 -21.20
N GLY A 202 -10.27 -7.94 -20.05
CA GLY A 202 -8.95 -7.57 -19.53
C GLY A 202 -8.95 -6.35 -18.62
N ASP A 203 -10.12 -5.92 -18.12
CA ASP A 203 -10.19 -4.84 -17.15
C ASP A 203 -9.97 -5.37 -15.72
N PRO A 204 -9.22 -4.63 -14.86
CA PRO A 204 -8.86 -5.11 -13.54
C PRO A 204 -10.01 -4.94 -12.52
N ILE A 205 -10.16 -5.95 -11.67
CA ILE A 205 -10.97 -5.95 -10.45
C ILE A 205 -10.02 -6.08 -9.26
N PHE A 206 -10.13 -5.19 -8.29
CA PHE A 206 -9.21 -5.13 -7.16
C PHE A 206 -9.86 -5.63 -5.88
N ASP A 207 -9.12 -6.48 -5.16
CA ASP A 207 -9.37 -6.84 -3.78
C ASP A 207 -8.17 -6.39 -2.94
N ASN A 208 -8.32 -5.27 -2.23
CA ASN A 208 -7.29 -4.76 -1.32
C ASN A 208 -7.55 -5.27 0.10
N LEU A 209 -6.55 -5.91 0.69
CA LEU A 209 -6.56 -6.43 2.05
C LEU A 209 -5.59 -5.61 2.91
N SER A 210 -6.05 -5.14 4.06
CA SER A 210 -5.25 -4.41 5.04
C SER A 210 -5.51 -4.98 6.42
N PHE A 211 -4.50 -5.58 7.03
CA PHE A 211 -4.58 -6.19 8.36
C PHE A 211 -3.85 -5.32 9.38
N ASP A 212 -4.56 -4.90 10.43
CA ASP A 212 -4.04 -4.00 11.47
C ASP A 212 -3.39 -4.75 12.66
N GLY A 213 -3.22 -6.07 12.55
CA GLY A 213 -2.82 -6.95 13.66
C GLY A 213 -4.01 -7.65 14.35
N LYS A 214 -5.25 -7.26 14.04
CA LYS A 214 -6.48 -7.84 14.61
C LYS A 214 -7.61 -8.02 13.59
N THR A 215 -7.82 -7.05 12.71
CA THR A 215 -8.92 -6.98 11.75
C THR A 215 -8.35 -6.83 10.35
N ILE A 216 -8.86 -7.63 9.42
CA ILE A 216 -8.60 -7.51 7.99
C ILE A 216 -9.71 -6.64 7.41
N MET A 217 -9.38 -5.43 6.98
CA MET A 217 -10.24 -4.66 6.11
C MET A 217 -10.05 -5.16 4.67
N HIS A 218 -11.14 -5.58 4.05
CA HIS A 218 -11.20 -5.92 2.62
C HIS A 218 -11.95 -4.83 1.89
N LYS A 219 -11.37 -4.32 0.82
CA LYS A 219 -12.02 -3.44 -0.15
C LYS A 219 -12.10 -4.17 -1.49
N HIS A 220 -13.33 -4.42 -1.94
CA HIS A 220 -13.62 -4.87 -3.30
C HIS A 220 -13.92 -3.66 -4.18
N ASP A 221 -13.32 -3.60 -5.37
CA ASP A 221 -13.40 -2.45 -6.26
C ASP A 221 -13.48 -2.86 -7.73
N THR A 222 -14.62 -2.55 -8.35
CA THR A 222 -14.92 -2.77 -9.77
C THR A 222 -14.93 -1.46 -10.58
N THR A 223 -14.42 -0.35 -10.04
CA THR A 223 -14.53 0.97 -10.68
C THR A 223 -13.73 1.10 -11.98
N HIS A 224 -12.81 0.17 -12.24
CA HIS A 224 -12.00 0.13 -13.47
C HIS A 224 -12.46 -0.97 -14.45
N ASP A 225 -13.54 -1.68 -14.14
CA ASP A 225 -14.25 -2.52 -15.10
C ASP A 225 -15.13 -1.63 -15.98
N ALA A 226 -14.77 -1.47 -17.25
CA ALA A 226 -15.44 -0.53 -18.16
C ALA A 226 -16.87 -0.98 -18.52
N TYR A 227 -17.18 -2.26 -18.39
CA TYR A 227 -18.48 -2.85 -18.75
C TYR A 227 -19.31 -3.28 -17.54
N GLY A 228 -18.68 -3.40 -16.38
CA GLY A 228 -19.33 -3.63 -15.10
C GLY A 228 -20.02 -2.39 -14.52
N THR A 229 -20.70 -2.59 -13.39
CA THR A 229 -21.19 -1.48 -12.58
C THR A 229 -20.06 -1.00 -11.67
N PRO A 230 -19.61 0.28 -11.78
CA PRO A 230 -18.58 0.81 -10.90
C PRO A 230 -19.06 0.80 -9.45
N ARG A 231 -18.43 -0.01 -8.61
CA ARG A 231 -18.78 -0.13 -7.20
C ARG A 231 -17.52 -0.33 -6.37
N THR A 232 -17.56 0.24 -5.17
CA THR A 232 -16.65 -0.14 -4.10
C THR A 232 -17.44 -0.68 -2.92
N SER A 233 -16.92 -1.68 -2.24
CA SER A 233 -17.54 -2.22 -1.04
C SER A 233 -16.49 -2.72 -0.07
N PHE A 234 -16.83 -2.73 1.22
CA PHE A 234 -15.90 -3.00 2.29
C PHE A 234 -16.46 -4.06 3.23
N ASP A 235 -15.60 -4.97 3.67
CA ASP A 235 -15.85 -5.91 4.75
C ASP A 235 -14.73 -5.81 5.80
N PHE A 236 -15.07 -6.05 7.06
CA PHE A 236 -14.12 -6.11 8.17
C PHE A 236 -14.16 -7.50 8.78
N CYS A 237 -13.10 -8.27 8.62
CA CYS A 237 -13.03 -9.68 8.95
C CYS A 237 -11.91 -9.96 9.96
N ARG A 238 -11.94 -11.13 10.61
CA ARG A 238 -10.96 -11.47 11.67
C ARG A 238 -10.18 -12.76 11.39
N SER A 239 -10.47 -13.44 10.30
CA SER A 239 -9.87 -14.75 9.98
C SER A 239 -9.82 -15.00 8.48
N ILE A 240 -8.87 -15.82 8.06
CA ILE A 240 -8.82 -16.42 6.72
C ILE A 240 -9.29 -17.87 6.88
N LYS A 241 -10.23 -18.30 6.05
CA LYS A 241 -10.72 -19.69 5.97
C LYS A 241 -10.15 -20.35 4.73
N GLU A 242 -9.67 -21.58 4.88
CA GLU A 242 -9.15 -22.40 3.79
C GLU A 242 -10.09 -23.57 3.51
N ASN A 243 -10.56 -23.67 2.27
CA ASN A 243 -11.36 -24.77 1.76
C ASN A 243 -10.53 -25.54 0.72
N LYS A 244 -9.87 -26.62 1.16
CA LYS A 244 -9.08 -27.49 0.27
C LYS A 244 -9.99 -28.25 -0.69
N LYS A 245 -9.63 -28.25 -1.97
CA LYS A 245 -10.27 -28.98 -3.06
C LYS A 245 -9.22 -29.88 -3.73
N ASP A 246 -9.66 -30.80 -4.60
CA ASP A 246 -8.76 -31.77 -5.24
C ASP A 246 -7.66 -31.10 -6.09
N ASN A 247 -8.00 -29.99 -6.75
CA ASN A 247 -7.14 -29.27 -7.69
C ASN A 247 -6.63 -27.92 -7.18
N GLY A 248 -6.87 -27.56 -5.91
CA GLY A 248 -6.45 -26.27 -5.37
C GLY A 248 -7.05 -25.95 -4.01
N THR A 249 -6.88 -24.70 -3.58
CA THR A 249 -7.45 -24.19 -2.33
C THR A 249 -8.25 -22.93 -2.59
N GLU A 250 -9.47 -22.90 -2.06
CA GLU A 250 -10.30 -21.70 -2.01
C GLU A 250 -10.09 -21.00 -0.67
N TYR A 251 -9.79 -19.72 -0.72
CA TYR A 251 -9.58 -18.87 0.44
C TYR A 251 -10.72 -17.86 0.55
N LEU A 252 -11.30 -17.77 1.73
CA LEU A 252 -12.38 -16.85 2.07
C LEU A 252 -11.99 -16.03 3.29
N LEU A 253 -12.50 -14.81 3.41
CA LEU A 253 -12.44 -14.08 4.68
C LEU A 253 -13.63 -14.47 5.55
N GLY A 254 -13.38 -14.70 6.84
CA GLY A 254 -14.37 -15.14 7.81
C GLY A 254 -14.44 -14.28 9.06
N SER A 255 -15.51 -14.48 9.83
CA SER A 255 -15.81 -13.68 11.03
C SER A 255 -15.96 -12.20 10.68
N CYS A 256 -16.67 -11.94 9.59
CA CYS A 256 -16.85 -10.60 9.05
C CYS A 256 -18.03 -9.87 9.73
N GLY A 257 -17.89 -8.55 9.90
CA GLY A 257 -18.85 -7.71 10.60
C GLY A 257 -18.93 -8.00 12.11
N GLU A 258 -20.12 -7.78 12.67
CA GLU A 258 -20.40 -8.03 14.09
C GLU A 258 -20.66 -9.52 14.40
N GLY A 259 -20.91 -10.34 13.37
CA GLY A 259 -21.16 -11.78 13.49
C GLY A 259 -19.89 -12.64 13.58
N ASN A 260 -19.99 -13.78 14.26
CA ASN A 260 -18.88 -14.73 14.42
C ASN A 260 -18.89 -15.88 13.37
N GLY A 261 -19.68 -15.77 12.30
CA GLY A 261 -19.88 -16.88 11.35
C GLY A 261 -19.95 -16.53 9.86
N GLU A 262 -20.19 -15.27 9.49
CA GLU A 262 -20.41 -14.89 8.09
C GLU A 262 -19.08 -14.81 7.32
N ASN A 263 -19.10 -15.28 6.07
CA ASN A 263 -18.01 -15.10 5.13
C ASN A 263 -18.16 -13.73 4.46
N GLY A 264 -17.03 -13.03 4.27
CA GLY A 264 -16.99 -11.79 3.49
C GLY A 264 -17.10 -12.05 1.99
N MET A 265 -17.12 -10.98 1.20
CA MET A 265 -17.19 -11.05 -0.26
C MET A 265 -15.90 -11.58 -0.90
N PHE A 266 -14.77 -11.50 -0.20
CA PHE A 266 -13.48 -11.98 -0.72
C PHE A 266 -13.51 -13.49 -1.01
N ASN A 267 -13.14 -13.85 -2.24
CA ASN A 267 -12.88 -15.22 -2.66
C ASN A 267 -11.65 -15.25 -3.56
N LEU A 268 -10.66 -16.07 -3.18
CA LEU A 268 -9.49 -16.35 -3.97
C LEU A 268 -9.35 -17.86 -4.13
N TYR A 269 -9.37 -18.34 -5.37
CA TYR A 269 -9.04 -19.72 -5.69
C TYR A 269 -7.64 -19.81 -6.28
N LEU A 270 -6.81 -20.66 -5.69
CA LEU A 270 -5.46 -20.95 -6.17
C LEU A 270 -5.30 -22.43 -6.48
N GLU A 271 -5.01 -22.76 -7.74
CA GLU A 271 -4.74 -24.15 -8.14
C GLU A 271 -3.49 -24.71 -7.46
N ASN A 272 -3.43 -26.03 -7.30
CA ASN A 272 -2.21 -26.70 -6.85
C ASN A 272 -1.10 -26.51 -7.91
N PRO A 273 0.15 -26.23 -7.49
CA PRO A 273 1.27 -26.11 -8.41
C PRO A 273 1.59 -27.42 -9.14
#